data_AF-A0A2V5LI41-F1
#
_entry.id   AF-A0A2V5LI41-F1
#
_cell.length_a   1.000
_cell.length_b   1.000
_cell.length_c   1.000
_cell.angle_alpha   90.00
_cell.angle_beta   90.00
_cell.angle_gamma   90.00
#
_symmetry.space_group_name_H-M   'P 1'
#
loop_
_entity.id
_entity.type
_entity.pdbx_description
1 polymer ?
#
loop_
_entity_poly.entity_id
_entity_poly.type
_entity_poly.pdbx_seq_one_letter_code
_entity_poly.pdbx_strand_id
1 'polypeptide(L)'
;MSNGETASTLQQFNTSTSAKRYRPFSFSRIYAITINTVTELTRLKVFYVLLIFGLLLIGSSIFMAQFSFQQEFQILKDVSLGAISIFTSLLAIVATARLLPQDLDDRILYTILAKPVPRFEYILGKIAGVLLLLAISTLVMGAAFLLVLYIREQAVVHATLQQMSNAPRDQVADAVRIIQSSAFNIDIFPGIVIIYLKACLLAALTLFVSTFATSNIFTIVVMAFIYFIGHLQATAREYWLHEHSSGLVSRIFLAIVALLFPDLQAFNLVDDIIAGTAISLSVFAKTALLGVFYTTIYTPVMRTIIVLAVLIGLGFLKLPIERNLAELHRQEHFRGVEFNLDLREKLGQLGFVAALSGFRAIVADGLFLQAYTAWENTEWGRMLLLFRHITTLQPRVMLFWDTAAWHMAWNASVAAMNDQNQPRLALRVKAQREYFGLGKDFLERGIKNNPDRPDLYEALARLYKEKYKDHERASEFYAKAAALPGARPFDKRFSAYELSYCEGREREAYERLRHLYDEGPQERLPTLIARLKFLEDKLGIPQEQRIPDKLNKTAK
;
A
#
# COMPACT_ATOMS: atom_id res chain seq x y z
N MET A 1 -60.86 -21.89 -79.07
CA MET A 1 -61.28 -20.49 -78.85
C MET A 1 -61.27 -20.22 -77.35
N SER A 2 -60.71 -19.07 -76.99
CA SER A 2 -60.67 -18.40 -75.68
C SER A 2 -59.72 -18.91 -74.59
N ASN A 3 -58.63 -18.15 -74.45
CA ASN A 3 -57.75 -18.03 -73.30
C ASN A 3 -58.50 -17.52 -72.05
N GLY A 4 -57.97 -17.86 -70.87
CA GLY A 4 -58.35 -17.28 -69.58
C GLY A 4 -57.23 -17.51 -68.57
N GLU A 5 -56.34 -16.53 -68.46
CA GLU A 5 -55.08 -16.54 -67.73
C GLU A 5 -55.22 -16.67 -66.20
N THR A 6 -54.25 -17.41 -65.64
CA THR A 6 -53.66 -17.33 -64.30
C THR A 6 -54.19 -16.25 -63.34
N ALA A 7 -54.98 -16.67 -62.35
CA ALA A 7 -55.18 -15.91 -61.12
C ALA A 7 -53.96 -16.08 -60.21
N SER A 8 -53.02 -15.14 -60.28
CA SER A 8 -51.92 -15.01 -59.33
C SER A 8 -52.46 -14.62 -57.95
N THR A 9 -52.36 -15.52 -56.98
CA THR A 9 -52.45 -15.22 -55.54
C THR A 9 -51.19 -14.47 -55.09
N LEU A 10 -51.00 -13.24 -55.57
CA LEU A 10 -50.02 -12.32 -54.99
C LEU A 10 -50.68 -11.58 -53.85
N GLN A 11 -50.39 -12.05 -52.64
CA GLN A 11 -50.63 -11.38 -51.38
C GLN A 11 -50.08 -9.94 -51.47
N GLN A 12 -50.95 -8.94 -51.28
CA GLN A 12 -50.54 -7.53 -51.18
C GLN A 12 -49.50 -7.40 -50.05
N PHE A 13 -48.24 -7.17 -50.42
CA PHE A 13 -47.20 -6.78 -49.47
C PHE A 13 -47.59 -5.43 -48.88
N ASN A 14 -48.02 -5.43 -47.61
CA ASN A 14 -48.21 -4.21 -46.81
C ASN A 14 -46.91 -3.39 -46.84
N THR A 15 -46.94 -2.26 -47.56
CA THR A 15 -45.84 -1.31 -47.72
C THR A 15 -45.60 -0.43 -46.48
N SER A 16 -46.22 -0.74 -45.35
CA SER A 16 -46.15 0.02 -44.10
C SER A 16 -45.06 -0.43 -43.13
N THR A 17 -44.27 -1.46 -43.44
CA THR A 17 -43.03 -1.75 -42.71
C THR A 17 -41.93 -0.80 -43.17
N SER A 18 -41.97 0.44 -42.67
CA SER A 18 -40.84 1.36 -42.73
C SER A 18 -39.61 0.63 -42.17
N ALA A 19 -38.70 0.22 -43.06
CA ALA A 19 -37.47 -0.44 -42.68
C ALA A 19 -36.72 0.48 -41.73
N LYS A 20 -36.59 0.09 -40.45
CA LYS A 20 -35.86 0.87 -39.43
C LYS A 20 -34.49 1.24 -40.01
N ARG A 21 -34.27 2.53 -40.26
CA ARG A 21 -33.02 3.07 -40.79
C ARG A 21 -31.85 2.55 -39.94
N TYR A 22 -30.87 1.94 -40.60
CA TYR A 22 -29.66 1.45 -39.95
C TYR A 22 -29.00 2.59 -39.16
N ARG A 23 -28.84 2.41 -37.84
CA ARG A 23 -28.09 3.35 -37.01
C ARG A 23 -26.61 2.95 -37.01
N PRO A 24 -25.69 3.87 -37.36
CA PRO A 24 -24.26 3.57 -37.34
C PRO A 24 -23.73 3.29 -35.93
N PHE A 25 -24.41 3.80 -34.90
CA PHE A 25 -24.13 3.55 -33.49
C PHE A 25 -25.40 3.21 -32.69
N SER A 26 -25.35 2.22 -31.79
CA SER A 26 -26.46 1.86 -30.91
C SER A 26 -26.01 1.33 -29.55
N PHE A 27 -26.34 2.07 -28.48
CA PHE A 27 -26.11 1.65 -27.10
C PHE A 27 -26.79 0.33 -26.74
N SER A 28 -27.99 0.06 -27.29
CA SER A 28 -28.70 -1.20 -27.02
C SER A 28 -27.97 -2.42 -27.58
N ARG A 29 -27.26 -2.28 -28.71
CA ARG A 29 -26.45 -3.37 -29.28
C ARG A 29 -25.25 -3.66 -28.38
N ILE A 30 -24.55 -2.62 -27.93
CA ILE A 30 -23.42 -2.74 -27.00
C ILE A 30 -23.88 -3.41 -25.70
N TYR A 31 -24.97 -2.93 -25.10
CA TYR A 31 -25.51 -3.50 -23.87
C TYR A 31 -25.86 -5.00 -24.01
N ALA A 32 -26.50 -5.39 -25.11
CA ALA A 32 -26.82 -6.80 -25.37
C ALA A 32 -25.55 -7.67 -25.47
N ILE A 33 -24.50 -7.18 -26.16
CA ILE A 33 -23.21 -7.86 -26.26
C ILE A 33 -22.51 -7.93 -24.90
N THR A 34 -22.58 -6.86 -24.11
CA THR A 34 -22.02 -6.79 -22.75
C THR A 34 -22.65 -7.84 -21.84
N ILE A 35 -23.97 -7.92 -21.75
CA ILE A 35 -24.65 -8.91 -20.89
C ILE A 35 -24.38 -10.34 -21.35
N ASN A 36 -24.35 -10.58 -22.67
CA ASN A 36 -23.97 -11.88 -23.20
C ASN A 36 -22.53 -12.25 -22.79
N THR A 37 -21.59 -11.31 -22.92
CA THR A 37 -20.19 -11.52 -22.53
C THR A 37 -20.04 -11.80 -21.04
N VAL A 38 -20.77 -11.08 -20.17
CA VAL A 38 -20.77 -11.35 -18.72
C VAL A 38 -21.31 -12.75 -18.44
N THR A 39 -22.40 -13.15 -19.10
CA THR A 39 -23.00 -14.48 -18.94
C THR A 39 -22.04 -15.58 -19.41
N GLU A 40 -21.32 -15.35 -20.50
CA GLU A 40 -20.28 -16.22 -21.01
C GLU A 40 -19.13 -16.38 -20.00
N LEU A 41 -18.57 -15.26 -19.53
CA LEU A 41 -17.41 -15.26 -18.63
C LEU A 41 -17.74 -15.82 -17.23
N THR A 42 -18.92 -15.51 -16.68
CA THR A 42 -19.39 -16.05 -15.39
C THR A 42 -19.66 -17.56 -15.42
N ARG A 43 -19.83 -18.17 -16.59
CA ARG A 43 -19.96 -19.64 -16.72
C ARG A 43 -18.61 -20.36 -16.76
N LEU A 44 -17.50 -19.62 -16.90
CA LEU A 44 -16.18 -20.23 -16.95
C LEU A 44 -15.75 -20.70 -15.56
N LYS A 45 -15.29 -21.96 -15.47
CA LYS A 45 -14.74 -22.53 -14.23
C LYS A 45 -13.60 -21.69 -13.65
N VAL A 46 -12.78 -21.08 -14.52
CA VAL A 46 -11.64 -20.26 -14.10
C VAL A 46 -12.08 -19.03 -13.29
N PHE A 47 -13.21 -18.40 -13.62
CA PHE A 47 -13.77 -17.29 -12.85
C PHE A 47 -14.04 -17.73 -11.40
N TYR A 48 -14.77 -18.84 -11.22
CA TYR A 48 -15.07 -19.36 -9.89
C TYR A 48 -13.82 -19.81 -9.13
N VAL A 49 -12.86 -20.45 -9.79
CA VAL A 49 -11.60 -20.86 -9.15
C VAL A 49 -10.87 -19.62 -8.62
N LEU A 50 -10.64 -18.60 -9.45
CA LEU A 50 -9.94 -17.38 -9.00
C LEU A 50 -10.71 -16.67 -7.88
N LEU A 51 -12.04 -16.57 -7.98
CA LEU A 51 -12.87 -15.92 -6.97
C LEU A 51 -12.83 -16.69 -5.63
N ILE A 52 -13.01 -18.01 -5.66
CA ILE A 52 -12.99 -18.85 -4.45
C ILE A 52 -11.62 -18.79 -3.78
N PHE A 53 -10.52 -18.91 -4.54
CA PHE A 53 -9.18 -18.79 -3.97
C PHE A 53 -8.92 -17.41 -3.37
N GLY A 54 -9.42 -16.33 -4.01
CA GLY A 54 -9.37 -14.99 -3.44
C GLY A 54 -10.12 -14.87 -2.12
N LEU A 55 -11.35 -15.40 -2.06
CA LEU A 55 -12.16 -15.42 -0.85
C LEU A 55 -11.55 -16.28 0.26
N LEU A 56 -10.96 -17.45 -0.08
CA LEU A 56 -10.26 -18.30 0.88
C LEU A 56 -9.03 -17.60 1.45
N LEU A 57 -8.25 -16.90 0.62
CA LEU A 57 -7.07 -16.17 1.08
C LEU A 57 -7.46 -14.99 1.99
N ILE A 58 -8.52 -14.24 1.65
CA ILE A 58 -9.10 -13.20 2.51
C ILE A 58 -9.61 -13.81 3.82
N GLY A 59 -10.32 -14.94 3.78
CA GLY A 59 -10.79 -15.64 4.98
C GLY A 59 -9.64 -16.13 5.88
N SER A 60 -8.55 -16.61 5.27
CA SER A 60 -7.37 -17.08 6.02
C SER A 60 -6.65 -15.98 6.79
N SER A 61 -6.85 -14.70 6.41
CA SER A 61 -6.27 -13.55 7.13
C SER A 61 -6.71 -13.47 8.60
N ILE A 62 -7.90 -13.99 8.95
CA ILE A 62 -8.39 -14.08 10.33
C ILE A 62 -7.46 -14.91 11.20
N PHE A 63 -6.93 -16.01 10.65
CA PHE A 63 -6.01 -16.89 11.37
C PHE A 63 -4.64 -16.26 11.46
N MET A 64 -4.14 -15.65 10.39
CA MET A 64 -2.83 -14.98 10.40
C MET A 64 -2.80 -13.81 11.40
N ALA A 65 -3.88 -13.03 11.49
CA ALA A 65 -3.97 -11.91 12.42
C ALA A 65 -3.83 -12.34 13.89
N GLN A 66 -4.31 -13.54 14.27
CA GLN A 66 -4.24 -14.02 15.66
C GLN A 66 -2.81 -14.24 16.16
N PHE A 67 -1.85 -14.45 15.26
CA PHE A 67 -0.45 -14.68 15.64
C PHE A 67 0.31 -13.38 15.94
N SER A 68 -0.30 -12.20 15.74
CA SER A 68 0.40 -10.91 15.94
C SER A 68 -0.35 -9.97 16.87
N PHE A 69 0.10 -9.87 18.13
CA PHE A 69 -0.52 -9.04 19.18
C PHE A 69 -0.53 -7.52 18.90
N GLN A 70 0.31 -7.01 17.99
CA GLN A 70 0.44 -5.57 17.70
C GLN A 70 0.03 -5.19 16.26
N GLN A 71 -0.17 -6.15 15.35
CA GLN A 71 -0.38 -5.89 13.91
C GLN A 71 -1.66 -6.50 13.32
N GLU A 72 -2.60 -6.96 14.15
CA GLU A 72 -3.76 -7.74 13.68
C GLU A 72 -4.46 -7.09 12.48
N PHE A 73 -4.72 -5.77 12.54
CA PHE A 73 -5.39 -5.05 11.46
C PHE A 73 -4.50 -4.76 10.26
N GLN A 74 -3.19 -4.63 10.44
CA GLN A 74 -2.27 -4.34 9.34
C GLN A 74 -2.09 -5.57 8.46
N ILE A 75 -1.71 -6.71 9.04
CA ILE A 75 -1.55 -7.99 8.34
C ILE A 75 -2.84 -8.37 7.61
N LEU A 76 -3.98 -8.16 8.27
CA LEU A 76 -5.28 -8.46 7.68
C LEU A 76 -5.59 -7.61 6.44
N LYS A 77 -5.24 -6.32 6.46
CA LYS A 77 -5.38 -5.43 5.30
C LYS A 77 -4.38 -5.80 4.20
N ASP A 78 -3.14 -6.09 4.55
CA ASP A 78 -2.06 -6.47 3.63
C ASP A 78 -2.41 -7.73 2.84
N VAL A 79 -2.84 -8.78 3.53
CA VAL A 79 -3.29 -10.04 2.92
C VAL A 79 -4.54 -9.83 2.07
N SER A 80 -5.54 -9.10 2.57
CA SER A 80 -6.83 -8.97 1.88
C SER A 80 -6.77 -8.07 0.65
N LEU A 81 -6.17 -6.89 0.74
CA LEU A 81 -6.00 -5.97 -0.39
C LEU A 81 -5.02 -6.54 -1.42
N GLY A 82 -3.97 -7.24 -0.95
CA GLY A 82 -3.12 -8.05 -1.81
C GLY A 82 -3.93 -9.08 -2.60
N ALA A 83 -4.76 -9.89 -1.93
CA ALA A 83 -5.64 -10.87 -2.59
C ALA A 83 -6.50 -10.23 -3.69
N ILE A 84 -7.20 -9.15 -3.36
CA ILE A 84 -8.08 -8.43 -4.31
C ILE A 84 -7.26 -7.98 -5.52
N SER A 85 -6.09 -7.37 -5.30
CA SER A 85 -5.18 -6.90 -6.34
C SER A 85 -4.75 -8.03 -7.30
N ILE A 86 -4.32 -9.16 -6.76
CA ILE A 86 -3.76 -10.28 -7.52
C ILE A 86 -4.85 -11.01 -8.29
N PHE A 87 -5.92 -11.44 -7.62
CA PHE A 87 -6.96 -12.23 -8.24
C PHE A 87 -7.76 -11.41 -9.26
N THR A 88 -7.96 -10.11 -9.02
CA THR A 88 -8.58 -9.23 -10.03
C THR A 88 -7.67 -9.05 -11.25
N SER A 89 -6.35 -8.89 -11.05
CA SER A 89 -5.38 -8.77 -12.16
C SER A 89 -5.28 -10.07 -12.98
N LEU A 90 -5.22 -11.23 -12.33
CA LEU A 90 -5.25 -12.53 -12.98
C LEU A 90 -6.56 -12.75 -13.73
N LEU A 91 -7.69 -12.41 -13.13
CA LEU A 91 -8.99 -12.52 -13.77
C LEU A 91 -9.07 -11.59 -14.99
N ALA A 92 -8.55 -10.36 -14.91
CA ALA A 92 -8.51 -9.42 -16.03
C ALA A 92 -7.74 -9.99 -17.23
N ILE A 93 -6.58 -10.59 -16.99
CA ILE A 93 -5.78 -11.21 -18.05
C ILE A 93 -6.47 -12.45 -18.59
N VAL A 94 -6.87 -13.40 -17.73
CA VAL A 94 -7.37 -14.69 -18.20
C VAL A 94 -8.77 -14.60 -18.82
N ALA A 95 -9.67 -13.78 -18.28
CA ALA A 95 -11.00 -13.58 -18.85
C ALA A 95 -10.91 -12.90 -20.22
N THR A 96 -10.05 -11.87 -20.35
CA THR A 96 -9.93 -11.14 -21.61
C THR A 96 -9.17 -11.91 -22.68
N ALA A 97 -8.10 -12.63 -22.31
CA ALA A 97 -7.26 -13.37 -23.24
C ALA A 97 -8.01 -14.44 -24.03
N ARG A 98 -9.17 -14.89 -23.52
CA ARG A 98 -10.03 -15.86 -24.17
C ARG A 98 -11.00 -15.25 -25.17
N LEU A 99 -11.39 -13.99 -24.99
CA LEU A 99 -12.51 -13.42 -25.74
C LEU A 99 -12.31 -13.47 -27.25
N LEU A 100 -11.27 -12.79 -27.76
CA LEU A 100 -11.08 -12.70 -29.21
C LEU A 100 -10.59 -13.99 -29.85
N PRO A 101 -9.56 -14.68 -29.33
CA PRO A 101 -9.05 -15.86 -30.03
C PRO A 101 -10.06 -17.02 -29.99
N GLN A 102 -10.81 -17.20 -28.90
CA GLN A 102 -11.85 -18.23 -28.83
C GLN A 102 -13.04 -17.92 -29.75
N ASP A 103 -13.50 -16.66 -29.81
CA ASP A 103 -14.57 -16.26 -30.74
C ASP A 103 -14.17 -16.45 -32.22
N LEU A 104 -12.87 -16.36 -32.52
CA LEU A 104 -12.30 -16.60 -33.86
C LEU A 104 -12.25 -18.09 -34.19
N ASP A 105 -11.75 -18.91 -33.26
CA ASP A 105 -11.65 -20.37 -33.39
C ASP A 105 -13.03 -21.02 -33.53
N ASP A 106 -13.99 -20.61 -32.68
CA ASP A 106 -15.37 -21.12 -32.67
C ASP A 106 -16.23 -20.55 -33.82
N ARG A 107 -15.64 -19.72 -34.69
CA ARG A 107 -16.30 -19.02 -35.81
C ARG A 107 -17.46 -18.10 -35.43
N ILE A 108 -17.64 -17.81 -34.14
CA ILE A 108 -18.70 -16.96 -33.60
C ILE A 108 -18.59 -15.54 -34.18
N LEU A 109 -17.37 -15.00 -34.25
CA LEU A 109 -17.14 -13.63 -34.72
C LEU A 109 -17.67 -13.40 -36.15
N TYR A 110 -17.48 -14.38 -37.06
CA TYR A 110 -17.93 -14.26 -38.45
C TYR A 110 -19.46 -14.22 -38.55
N THR A 111 -20.16 -14.98 -37.71
CA THR A 111 -21.63 -15.00 -37.69
C THR A 111 -22.23 -13.71 -37.13
N ILE A 112 -21.57 -13.09 -36.14
CA ILE A 112 -22.03 -11.83 -35.54
C ILE A 112 -21.77 -10.66 -36.50
N LEU A 113 -20.61 -10.64 -37.16
CA LEU A 113 -20.26 -9.59 -38.13
C LEU A 113 -21.03 -9.68 -39.45
N ALA A 114 -21.72 -10.80 -39.72
CA ALA A 114 -22.67 -10.90 -40.84
C ALA A 114 -23.97 -10.11 -40.57
N LYS A 115 -24.28 -9.81 -39.30
CA LYS A 115 -25.34 -8.86 -38.94
C LYS A 115 -24.81 -7.43 -39.06
N PRO A 116 -25.67 -6.42 -39.22
CA PRO A 116 -25.26 -5.02 -39.30
C PRO A 116 -24.84 -4.51 -37.90
N VAL A 117 -23.72 -5.01 -37.40
CA VAL A 117 -23.07 -4.65 -36.13
C VAL A 117 -21.65 -4.19 -36.47
N PRO A 118 -21.31 -2.91 -36.24
CA PRO A 118 -19.96 -2.42 -36.43
C PRO A 118 -18.94 -3.17 -35.55
N ARG A 119 -17.73 -3.38 -36.08
CA ARG A 119 -16.64 -4.06 -35.35
C ARG A 119 -16.29 -3.36 -34.03
N PHE A 120 -16.36 -2.03 -34.00
CA PHE A 120 -16.05 -1.27 -32.79
C PHE A 120 -17.11 -1.45 -31.70
N GLU A 121 -18.40 -1.60 -32.04
CA GLU A 121 -19.45 -1.88 -31.06
C GLU A 121 -19.29 -3.27 -30.45
N TYR A 122 -18.86 -4.24 -31.26
CA TYR A 122 -18.56 -5.59 -30.78
C TYR A 122 -17.45 -5.59 -29.73
N ILE A 123 -16.31 -4.96 -30.06
CA ILE A 123 -15.16 -4.85 -29.15
C ILE A 123 -15.56 -4.08 -27.89
N LEU A 124 -16.27 -2.96 -28.03
CA LEU A 124 -16.73 -2.14 -26.91
C LEU A 124 -17.69 -2.91 -25.98
N GLY A 125 -18.60 -3.70 -26.55
CA GLY A 125 -19.50 -4.56 -25.79
C GLY A 125 -18.76 -5.65 -25.03
N LYS A 126 -17.79 -6.31 -25.68
CA LYS A 126 -16.96 -7.38 -25.08
C LYS A 126 -16.08 -6.84 -23.94
N ILE A 127 -15.36 -5.73 -24.15
CA ILE A 127 -14.55 -5.12 -23.07
C ILE A 127 -15.45 -4.65 -21.92
N ALA A 128 -16.57 -3.97 -22.19
CA ALA A 128 -17.50 -3.54 -21.15
C ALA A 128 -18.03 -4.74 -20.32
N GLY A 129 -18.22 -5.90 -20.96
CA GLY A 129 -18.57 -7.14 -20.27
C GLY A 129 -17.48 -7.62 -19.32
N VAL A 130 -16.22 -7.58 -19.73
CA VAL A 130 -15.08 -7.86 -18.84
C VAL A 130 -15.01 -6.85 -17.71
N LEU A 131 -15.09 -5.55 -18.01
CA LEU A 131 -15.00 -4.51 -17.00
C LEU A 131 -16.10 -4.65 -15.93
N LEU A 132 -17.30 -5.05 -16.33
CA LEU A 132 -18.40 -5.35 -15.41
C LEU A 132 -18.14 -6.63 -14.59
N LEU A 133 -17.63 -7.69 -15.22
CA LEU A 133 -17.22 -8.90 -14.49
C LEU A 133 -16.16 -8.60 -13.42
N LEU A 134 -15.14 -7.81 -13.78
CA LEU A 134 -14.09 -7.38 -12.86
C LEU A 134 -14.67 -6.54 -11.73
N ALA A 135 -15.58 -5.61 -12.03
CA ALA A 135 -16.25 -4.81 -11.00
C ALA A 135 -17.00 -5.70 -10.00
N ILE A 136 -17.79 -6.66 -10.49
CA ILE A 136 -18.52 -7.61 -9.65
C ILE A 136 -17.54 -8.42 -8.79
N SER A 137 -16.47 -8.96 -9.39
CA SER A 137 -15.46 -9.74 -8.66
C SER A 137 -14.76 -8.92 -7.57
N THR A 138 -14.35 -7.69 -7.89
CA THR A 138 -13.71 -6.78 -6.93
C THR A 138 -14.68 -6.38 -5.82
N LEU A 139 -15.95 -6.12 -6.12
CA LEU A 139 -16.97 -5.82 -5.11
C LEU A 139 -17.24 -7.00 -4.19
N VAL A 140 -17.34 -8.22 -4.72
CA VAL A 140 -17.53 -9.43 -3.90
C VAL A 140 -16.35 -9.66 -2.96
N MET A 141 -15.12 -9.57 -3.47
CA MET A 141 -13.92 -9.71 -2.62
C MET A 141 -13.78 -8.53 -1.65
N GLY A 142 -14.12 -7.30 -2.05
CA GLY A 142 -14.14 -6.13 -1.20
C GLY A 142 -15.15 -6.24 -0.06
N ALA A 143 -16.36 -6.74 -0.34
CA ALA A 143 -17.38 -7.01 0.68
C ALA A 143 -16.92 -8.09 1.68
N ALA A 144 -16.29 -9.17 1.19
CA ALA A 144 -15.71 -10.20 2.04
C ALA A 144 -14.60 -9.64 2.94
N PHE A 145 -13.72 -8.80 2.39
CA PHE A 145 -12.69 -8.11 3.16
C PHE A 145 -13.27 -7.21 4.26
N LEU A 146 -14.27 -6.36 3.94
CA LEU A 146 -14.92 -5.50 4.93
C LEU A 146 -15.64 -6.32 6.02
N LEU A 147 -16.26 -7.44 5.65
CA LEU A 147 -16.89 -8.35 6.61
C LEU A 147 -15.85 -8.96 7.56
N VAL A 148 -14.73 -9.44 7.03
CA VAL A 148 -13.62 -10.01 7.81
C VAL A 148 -13.03 -8.96 8.76
N LEU A 149 -12.81 -7.73 8.26
CA LEU A 149 -12.32 -6.61 9.05
C LEU A 149 -13.28 -6.27 10.21
N TYR A 150 -14.59 -6.19 9.92
CA TYR A 150 -15.62 -5.94 10.93
C TYR A 150 -15.67 -7.04 12.00
N ILE A 151 -15.63 -8.32 11.60
CA ILE A 151 -15.63 -9.45 12.55
C ILE A 151 -14.43 -9.35 13.50
N ARG A 152 -13.25 -9.01 12.99
CA ARG A 152 -12.04 -8.88 13.81
C ARG A 152 -12.08 -7.65 14.70
N GLU A 153 -12.57 -6.52 14.21
CA GLU A 153 -12.79 -5.32 15.02
C GLU A 153 -13.66 -5.63 16.23
N GLN A 154 -14.82 -6.27 16.03
CA GLN A 154 -15.71 -6.65 17.13
C GLN A 154 -15.04 -7.62 18.10
N ALA A 155 -14.29 -8.62 17.61
CA ALA A 155 -13.58 -9.56 18.47
C ALA A 155 -12.55 -8.86 19.37
N VAL A 156 -11.78 -7.92 18.83
CA VAL A 156 -10.77 -7.16 19.59
C VAL A 156 -11.45 -6.21 20.59
N VAL A 157 -12.50 -5.50 20.18
CA VAL A 157 -13.28 -4.61 21.08
C VAL A 157 -13.86 -5.41 22.25
N HIS A 158 -14.46 -6.57 22.00
CA HIS A 158 -14.98 -7.43 23.07
C HIS A 158 -13.88 -7.90 24.03
N ALA A 159 -12.71 -8.29 23.50
CA ALA A 159 -11.57 -8.68 24.33
C ALA A 159 -11.07 -7.51 25.21
N THR A 160 -10.96 -6.30 24.65
CA THR A 160 -10.56 -5.09 25.39
C THR A 160 -11.57 -4.72 26.47
N LEU A 161 -12.87 -4.79 26.17
CA LEU A 161 -13.93 -4.53 27.16
C LEU A 161 -13.89 -5.51 28.34
N GLN A 162 -13.56 -6.78 28.09
CA GLN A 162 -13.39 -7.77 29.15
C GLN A 162 -12.14 -7.49 29.99
N GLN A 163 -11.01 -7.19 29.36
CA GLN A 163 -9.75 -6.87 30.04
C GLN A 163 -9.82 -5.58 30.87
N MET A 164 -10.50 -4.56 30.35
CA MET A 164 -10.65 -3.25 30.99
C MET A 164 -11.96 -3.09 31.76
N SER A 165 -12.62 -4.19 32.14
CA SER A 165 -13.91 -4.17 32.86
C SER A 165 -13.89 -3.38 34.18
N ASN A 166 -12.72 -3.23 34.81
CA ASN A 166 -12.51 -2.48 36.04
C ASN A 166 -11.96 -1.06 35.84
N ALA A 167 -11.68 -0.65 34.59
CA ALA A 167 -11.09 0.65 34.30
C ALA A 167 -12.15 1.78 34.23
N PRO A 168 -11.76 3.05 34.42
CA PRO A 168 -12.65 4.19 34.22
C PRO A 168 -13.25 4.21 32.80
N ARG A 169 -14.55 4.53 32.69
CA ARG A 169 -15.29 4.49 31.41
C ARG A 169 -14.66 5.34 30.32
N ASP A 170 -14.05 6.46 30.67
CA ASP A 170 -13.42 7.37 29.71
C ASP A 170 -12.18 6.72 29.06
N GLN A 171 -11.36 6.01 29.85
CA GLN A 171 -10.19 5.28 29.33
C GLN A 171 -10.59 4.11 28.44
N VAL A 172 -11.69 3.44 28.77
CA VAL A 172 -12.25 2.36 27.94
C VAL A 172 -12.78 2.92 26.62
N ALA A 173 -13.49 4.05 26.66
CA ALA A 173 -13.99 4.72 25.46
C ALA A 173 -12.85 5.16 24.53
N ASP A 174 -11.78 5.72 25.09
CA ASP A 174 -10.59 6.10 24.34
C ASP A 174 -9.89 4.87 23.71
N ALA A 175 -9.74 3.78 24.47
CA ALA A 175 -9.16 2.54 23.96
C ALA A 175 -9.97 1.95 22.78
N VAL A 176 -11.30 1.92 22.90
CA VAL A 176 -12.19 1.46 21.82
C VAL A 176 -12.08 2.36 20.60
N ARG A 177 -12.02 3.68 20.78
CA ARG A 177 -11.87 4.63 19.67
C ARG A 177 -10.56 4.42 18.90
N ILE A 178 -9.46 4.14 19.61
CA ILE A 178 -8.17 3.82 18.98
C ILE A 178 -8.29 2.55 18.12
N ILE A 179 -8.93 1.50 18.63
CA ILE A 179 -9.15 0.24 17.89
C ILE A 179 -9.98 0.50 16.62
N GLN A 180 -11.09 1.23 16.74
CA GLN A 180 -11.98 1.53 15.61
C GLN A 180 -11.26 2.35 14.52
N SER A 181 -10.51 3.38 14.92
CA SER A 181 -9.72 4.18 13.98
C SER A 181 -8.57 3.41 13.32
N SER A 182 -8.03 2.39 14.00
CA SER A 182 -7.00 1.51 13.46
C SER A 182 -7.58 0.45 12.52
N ALA A 183 -8.79 -0.02 12.78
CA ALA A 183 -9.49 -1.00 11.94
C ALA A 183 -9.96 -0.35 10.63
N PHE A 184 -10.80 0.68 10.72
CA PHE A 184 -11.44 1.28 9.55
C PHE A 184 -10.82 2.62 9.19
N ASN A 185 -10.13 2.66 8.04
CA ASN A 185 -9.72 3.91 7.41
C ASN A 185 -10.55 4.10 6.12
N ILE A 186 -11.07 5.31 5.92
CA ILE A 186 -11.82 5.69 4.72
C ILE A 186 -10.97 5.58 3.44
N ASP A 187 -9.64 5.65 3.56
CA ASP A 187 -8.67 5.53 2.46
C ASP A 187 -8.67 4.13 1.80
N ILE A 188 -9.27 3.13 2.44
CA ILE A 188 -9.42 1.78 1.89
C ILE A 188 -10.25 1.80 0.59
N PHE A 189 -11.29 2.63 0.50
CA PHE A 189 -12.18 2.67 -0.67
C PHE A 189 -11.48 3.19 -1.94
N PRO A 190 -10.78 4.35 -1.91
CA PRO A 190 -9.91 4.76 -3.01
C PRO A 190 -8.94 3.67 -3.46
N GLY A 191 -8.35 2.92 -2.51
CA GLY A 191 -7.47 1.78 -2.81
C GLY A 191 -8.12 0.69 -3.64
N ILE A 192 -9.32 0.24 -3.24
CA ILE A 192 -10.09 -0.78 -3.98
C ILE A 192 -10.44 -0.28 -5.39
N VAL A 193 -10.79 1.01 -5.53
CA VAL A 193 -11.07 1.62 -6.83
C VAL A 193 -9.81 1.65 -7.71
N ILE A 194 -8.65 2.01 -7.17
CA ILE A 194 -7.37 1.99 -7.90
C ILE A 194 -7.02 0.56 -8.35
N ILE A 195 -7.24 -0.46 -7.50
CA ILE A 195 -7.08 -1.87 -7.86
C ILE A 195 -7.98 -2.22 -9.05
N TYR A 196 -9.24 -1.81 -9.02
CA TYR A 196 -10.16 -2.02 -10.13
C TYR A 196 -9.69 -1.35 -11.41
N LEU A 197 -9.24 -0.08 -11.35
CA LEU A 197 -8.73 0.65 -12.51
C LEU A 197 -7.46 0.01 -13.10
N LYS A 198 -6.56 -0.52 -12.26
CA LYS A 198 -5.42 -1.33 -12.69
C LYS A 198 -5.88 -2.57 -13.47
N ALA A 199 -6.91 -3.26 -12.98
CA ALA A 199 -7.48 -4.41 -13.67
C ALA A 199 -8.15 -4.03 -15.01
N CYS A 200 -8.82 -2.88 -15.08
CA CYS A 200 -9.38 -2.33 -16.33
C CYS A 200 -8.29 -2.03 -17.37
N LEU A 201 -7.15 -1.48 -16.93
CA LEU A 201 -5.97 -1.28 -17.77
C LEU A 201 -5.45 -2.63 -18.29
N LEU A 202 -5.27 -3.61 -17.40
CA LEU A 202 -4.79 -4.94 -17.78
C LEU A 202 -5.75 -5.64 -18.75
N ALA A 203 -7.06 -5.51 -18.56
CA ALA A 203 -8.05 -6.03 -19.49
C ALA A 203 -7.91 -5.36 -20.86
N ALA A 204 -7.86 -4.03 -20.93
CA ALA A 204 -7.70 -3.33 -22.21
C ALA A 204 -6.39 -3.69 -22.92
N LEU A 205 -5.29 -3.81 -22.17
CA LEU A 205 -3.99 -4.22 -22.70
C LEU A 205 -3.99 -5.68 -23.17
N THR A 206 -4.66 -6.56 -22.43
CA THR A 206 -4.84 -7.97 -22.82
C THR A 206 -5.66 -8.08 -24.10
N LEU A 207 -6.75 -7.30 -24.20
CA LEU A 207 -7.57 -7.24 -25.40
C LEU A 207 -6.74 -6.78 -26.59
N PHE A 208 -5.94 -5.73 -26.41
CA PHE A 208 -5.01 -5.24 -27.40
C PHE A 208 -4.03 -6.33 -27.87
N VAL A 209 -3.37 -7.05 -26.95
CA VAL A 209 -2.48 -8.17 -27.30
C VAL A 209 -3.25 -9.28 -28.03
N SER A 210 -4.47 -9.57 -27.61
CA SER A 210 -5.31 -10.62 -28.21
C SER A 210 -5.70 -10.32 -29.66
N THR A 211 -5.60 -9.07 -30.13
CA THR A 211 -5.93 -8.71 -31.52
C THR A 211 -4.96 -9.27 -32.56
N PHE A 212 -3.71 -9.54 -32.15
CA PHE A 212 -2.68 -10.13 -33.01
C PHE A 212 -2.17 -11.48 -32.50
N ALA A 213 -2.61 -11.91 -31.32
CA ALA A 213 -2.33 -13.22 -30.79
C ALA A 213 -3.13 -14.30 -31.52
N THR A 214 -2.48 -15.44 -31.77
CA THR A 214 -3.10 -16.61 -32.42
C THR A 214 -3.70 -17.60 -31.42
N SER A 215 -3.42 -17.47 -30.12
CA SER A 215 -3.98 -18.36 -29.10
C SER A 215 -4.17 -17.68 -27.75
N ASN A 216 -5.12 -18.22 -26.97
CA ASN A 216 -5.40 -17.79 -25.60
C ASN A 216 -4.15 -17.95 -24.69
N ILE A 217 -3.43 -19.08 -24.82
CA ILE A 217 -2.25 -19.38 -24.00
C ILE A 217 -1.13 -18.39 -24.28
N PHE A 218 -0.85 -18.12 -25.56
CA PHE A 218 0.15 -17.12 -25.96
C PHE A 218 -0.18 -15.75 -25.38
N THR A 219 -1.45 -15.32 -25.47
CA THR A 219 -1.90 -14.05 -24.91
C THR A 219 -1.66 -13.96 -23.41
N ILE A 220 -2.00 -15.01 -22.65
CA ILE A 220 -1.79 -15.06 -21.19
C ILE A 220 -0.30 -14.96 -20.86
N VAL A 221 0.56 -15.73 -21.55
CA VAL A 221 2.01 -15.74 -21.30
C VAL A 221 2.64 -14.37 -21.59
N VAL A 222 2.29 -13.75 -22.73
CA VAL A 222 2.77 -12.41 -23.08
C VAL A 222 2.30 -11.37 -22.06
N MET A 223 1.04 -11.45 -21.63
CA MET A 223 0.51 -10.55 -20.61
C MET A 223 1.15 -10.75 -19.23
N ALA A 224 1.56 -11.97 -18.88
CA ALA A 224 2.34 -12.19 -17.66
C ALA A 224 3.69 -11.45 -17.73
N PHE A 225 4.43 -11.52 -18.85
CA PHE A 225 5.66 -10.76 -19.02
C PHE A 225 5.42 -9.25 -18.97
N ILE A 226 4.39 -8.75 -19.67
CA ILE A 226 4.00 -7.34 -19.64
C ILE A 226 3.67 -6.89 -18.21
N TYR A 227 2.96 -7.70 -17.43
CA TYR A 227 2.63 -7.43 -16.03
C TYR A 227 3.89 -7.25 -15.18
N PHE A 228 4.86 -8.17 -15.28
CA PHE A 228 6.11 -8.06 -14.53
C PHE A 228 6.95 -6.86 -14.98
N ILE A 229 7.08 -6.63 -16.30
CA ILE A 229 7.82 -5.49 -16.84
C ILE A 229 7.20 -4.17 -16.35
N GLY A 230 5.87 -4.06 -16.36
CA GLY A 230 5.17 -2.86 -15.91
C GLY A 230 5.38 -2.50 -14.44
N HIS A 231 5.53 -3.49 -13.55
CA HIS A 231 5.88 -3.23 -12.15
C HIS A 231 7.38 -2.93 -11.96
N LEU A 232 8.23 -3.50 -12.80
CA LEU A 232 9.69 -3.33 -12.75
C LEU A 232 10.19 -2.03 -13.37
N GLN A 233 9.44 -1.45 -14.31
CA GLN A 233 9.91 -0.36 -15.15
C GLN A 233 10.26 0.91 -14.35
N ALA A 234 9.43 1.30 -13.37
CA ALA A 234 9.68 2.49 -12.54
C ALA A 234 10.96 2.33 -11.72
N THR A 235 11.07 1.18 -11.07
CA THR A 235 12.20 0.75 -10.25
C THR A 235 13.51 0.73 -11.04
N ALA A 236 13.51 0.08 -12.21
CA ALA A 236 14.70 -0.03 -13.05
C ALA A 236 15.16 1.37 -13.53
N ARG A 237 14.21 2.24 -13.87
CA ARG A 237 14.51 3.62 -14.29
C ARG A 237 15.19 4.42 -13.17
N GLU A 238 14.73 4.30 -11.93
CA GLU A 238 15.32 5.03 -10.79
C GLU A 238 16.73 4.53 -10.46
N TYR A 239 16.92 3.21 -10.32
CA TYR A 239 18.23 2.60 -10.03
C TYR A 239 19.30 3.01 -11.06
N TRP A 240 18.98 2.86 -12.35
CA TRP A 240 19.96 3.10 -13.41
C TRP A 240 20.23 4.58 -13.69
N LEU A 241 19.28 5.49 -13.42
CA LEU A 241 19.48 6.92 -13.66
C LEU A 241 20.14 7.67 -12.49
N HIS A 242 19.96 7.20 -11.25
CA HIS A 242 20.49 7.90 -10.06
C HIS A 242 21.82 7.33 -9.57
N GLU A 243 22.03 6.02 -9.63
CA GLU A 243 23.15 5.37 -8.94
C GLU A 243 24.35 5.07 -9.86
N HIS A 244 24.13 5.00 -11.17
CA HIS A 244 25.17 4.75 -12.17
C HIS A 244 25.14 5.83 -13.25
N SER A 245 26.31 6.28 -13.72
CA SER A 245 26.46 7.06 -14.95
C SER A 245 26.08 6.18 -16.15
N SER A 246 24.78 5.98 -16.34
CA SER A 246 24.21 5.07 -17.33
C SER A 246 24.73 5.43 -18.73
N GLY A 247 25.41 4.49 -19.39
CA GLY A 247 25.80 4.64 -20.79
C GLY A 247 24.58 4.89 -21.69
N LEU A 248 24.82 5.42 -22.89
CA LEU A 248 23.74 5.73 -23.86
C LEU A 248 22.81 4.53 -24.13
N VAL A 249 23.37 3.32 -24.18
CA VAL A 249 22.61 2.09 -24.45
C VAL A 249 21.58 1.81 -23.37
N SER A 250 21.93 1.91 -22.08
CA SER A 250 20.98 1.63 -21.00
C SER A 250 19.90 2.71 -20.90
N ARG A 251 20.23 3.98 -21.17
CA ARG A 251 19.23 5.06 -21.27
C ARG A 251 18.23 4.83 -22.40
N ILE A 252 18.72 4.45 -23.58
CA ILE A 252 17.85 4.16 -24.74
C ILE A 252 16.97 2.94 -24.44
N PHE A 253 17.54 1.87 -23.88
CA PHE A 253 16.78 0.68 -23.48
C PHE A 253 15.66 1.02 -22.48
N LEU A 254 15.98 1.73 -21.41
CA LEU A 254 14.98 2.15 -20.40
C LEU A 254 13.92 3.07 -21.01
N ALA A 255 14.30 3.95 -21.94
CA ALA A 255 13.34 4.78 -22.66
C ALA A 255 12.39 3.95 -23.52
N ILE A 256 12.89 2.93 -24.22
CA ILE A 256 12.06 2.01 -25.01
C ILE A 256 11.10 1.23 -24.10
N VAL A 257 11.58 0.71 -22.97
CA VAL A 257 10.73 -0.01 -22.00
C VAL A 257 9.65 0.92 -21.45
N ALA A 258 10.00 2.12 -21.01
CA ALA A 258 9.03 3.10 -20.52
C ALA A 258 8.05 3.56 -21.61
N LEU A 259 8.48 3.61 -22.88
CA LEU A 259 7.60 3.94 -24.01
C LEU A 259 6.55 2.84 -24.24
N LEU A 260 6.98 1.58 -24.30
CA LEU A 260 6.15 0.45 -24.70
C LEU A 260 5.24 -0.08 -23.59
N PHE A 261 5.74 -0.16 -22.36
CA PHE A 261 5.03 -0.79 -21.24
C PHE A 261 4.46 0.29 -20.30
N PRO A 262 3.21 0.17 -19.83
CA PRO A 262 2.66 1.10 -18.84
C PRO A 262 3.30 0.88 -17.47
N ASP A 263 3.47 1.97 -16.73
CA ASP A 263 3.93 1.92 -15.33
C ASP A 263 2.80 1.38 -14.43
N LEU A 264 2.81 0.07 -14.18
CA LEU A 264 1.82 -0.57 -13.29
C LEU A 264 2.11 -0.28 -11.82
N GLN A 265 3.36 0.09 -11.49
CA GLN A 265 3.75 0.45 -10.13
C GLN A 265 3.05 1.74 -9.68
N ALA A 266 2.71 2.65 -10.61
CA ALA A 266 1.92 3.84 -10.32
C ALA A 266 0.51 3.53 -9.76
N PHE A 267 -0.02 2.33 -10.00
CA PHE A 267 -1.30 1.87 -9.45
C PHE A 267 -1.15 1.05 -8.17
N ASN A 268 0.07 0.78 -7.71
CA ASN A 268 0.33 0.02 -6.50
C ASN A 268 0.37 0.94 -5.25
N LEU A 269 -0.77 1.54 -4.94
CA LEU A 269 -0.95 2.45 -3.79
C LEU A 269 -1.39 1.72 -2.51
N VAL A 270 -1.61 0.40 -2.59
CA VAL A 270 -2.13 -0.42 -1.49
C VAL A 270 -1.20 -0.39 -0.27
N ASP A 271 0.12 -0.55 -0.50
CA ASP A 271 1.12 -0.59 0.57
C ASP A 271 1.11 0.72 1.40
N ASP A 272 0.92 1.86 0.74
CA ASP A 272 0.92 3.18 1.36
C ASP A 272 -0.38 3.44 2.14
N ILE A 273 -1.53 3.05 1.59
CA ILE A 273 -2.83 3.11 2.29
C ILE A 273 -2.78 2.34 3.61
N ILE A 274 -2.13 1.17 3.61
CA ILE A 274 -2.06 0.30 4.78
C ILE A 274 -1.09 0.86 5.82
N ALA A 275 -0.01 1.52 5.38
CA ALA A 275 0.85 2.31 6.26
C ALA A 275 0.15 3.55 6.85
N GLY A 276 -1.09 3.81 6.46
CA GLY A 276 -1.92 4.91 6.98
C GLY A 276 -1.54 6.26 6.38
N THR A 277 -0.94 6.30 5.19
CA THR A 277 -0.83 7.55 4.44
C THR A 277 -2.14 7.82 3.74
N ALA A 278 -2.72 9.00 3.99
CA ALA A 278 -3.96 9.40 3.34
C ALA A 278 -3.70 9.63 1.85
N ILE A 279 -4.56 9.08 0.98
CA ILE A 279 -4.44 9.36 -0.45
C ILE A 279 -4.99 10.76 -0.70
N SER A 280 -4.11 11.69 -1.08
CA SER A 280 -4.55 13.01 -1.51
C SER A 280 -5.45 12.88 -2.74
N LEU A 281 -6.50 13.72 -2.79
CA LEU A 281 -7.46 13.71 -3.90
C LEU A 281 -6.75 13.90 -5.26
N SER A 282 -5.62 14.62 -5.28
CA SER A 282 -4.80 14.84 -6.46
C SER A 282 -4.11 13.55 -6.94
N VAL A 283 -3.52 12.76 -6.04
CA VAL A 283 -2.91 11.46 -6.37
C VAL A 283 -3.98 10.52 -6.90
N PHE A 284 -5.10 10.38 -6.19
CA PHE A 284 -6.21 9.54 -6.63
C PHE A 284 -6.71 9.94 -8.01
N ALA A 285 -7.01 11.24 -8.23
CA ALA A 285 -7.55 11.72 -9.49
C ALA A 285 -6.58 11.52 -10.66
N LYS A 286 -5.28 11.76 -10.47
CA LYS A 286 -4.28 11.55 -11.53
C LYS A 286 -4.07 10.07 -11.85
N THR A 287 -4.00 9.21 -10.84
CA THR A 287 -3.92 7.76 -11.05
C THR A 287 -5.18 7.22 -11.73
N ALA A 288 -6.35 7.72 -11.33
CA ALA A 288 -7.61 7.33 -11.95
C ALA A 288 -7.70 7.80 -13.42
N LEU A 289 -7.32 9.05 -13.69
CA LEU A 289 -7.24 9.60 -15.05
C LEU A 289 -6.28 8.78 -15.90
N LEU A 290 -5.10 8.42 -15.38
CA LEU A 290 -4.13 7.59 -16.06
C LEU A 290 -4.71 6.20 -16.40
N GLY A 291 -5.44 5.58 -15.47
CA GLY A 291 -6.12 4.31 -15.70
C GLY A 291 -7.17 4.40 -16.80
N VAL A 292 -8.05 5.41 -16.73
CA VAL A 292 -9.09 5.66 -17.75
C VAL A 292 -8.45 5.96 -19.11
N PHE A 293 -7.39 6.75 -19.14
CA PHE A 293 -6.61 7.06 -20.34
C PHE A 293 -6.08 5.76 -20.97
N TYR A 294 -5.41 4.91 -20.20
CA TYR A 294 -4.91 3.63 -20.70
C TYR A 294 -6.01 2.72 -21.20
N THR A 295 -7.09 2.54 -20.44
CA THR A 295 -8.22 1.69 -20.86
C THR A 295 -8.84 2.19 -22.16
N THR A 296 -9.08 3.49 -22.28
CA THR A 296 -9.69 4.10 -23.48
C THR A 296 -8.81 3.92 -24.71
N ILE A 297 -7.50 4.03 -24.53
CA ILE A 297 -6.53 4.02 -25.63
C ILE A 297 -6.23 2.62 -26.15
N TYR A 298 -6.14 1.62 -25.26
CA TYR A 298 -5.85 0.25 -25.68
C TYR A 298 -7.08 -0.46 -26.28
N THR A 299 -8.30 0.03 -26.03
CA THR A 299 -9.56 -0.56 -26.51
C THR A 299 -9.78 -0.49 -28.04
N PRO A 300 -9.58 0.64 -28.75
CA PRO A 300 -10.01 0.78 -30.16
C PRO A 300 -9.10 0.17 -31.23
N VAL A 301 -8.04 -0.56 -30.87
CA VAL A 301 -6.97 -0.86 -31.85
C VAL A 301 -7.20 -2.18 -32.57
N MET A 302 -7.75 -2.13 -33.79
CA MET A 302 -7.99 -3.34 -34.61
C MET A 302 -7.04 -3.46 -35.83
N ARG A 303 -6.15 -2.48 -36.09
CA ARG A 303 -5.29 -2.46 -37.28
C ARG A 303 -3.81 -2.45 -36.90
N THR A 304 -3.09 -3.53 -37.20
CA THR A 304 -1.68 -3.78 -36.82
C THR A 304 -0.67 -2.69 -37.24
N ILE A 305 -0.92 -1.94 -38.31
CA ILE A 305 -0.04 -0.82 -38.72
C ILE A 305 -0.32 0.44 -37.87
N ILE A 306 -1.57 0.64 -37.46
CA ILE A 306 -1.95 1.73 -36.54
C ILE A 306 -1.43 1.41 -35.14
N VAL A 307 -1.38 0.13 -34.75
CA VAL A 307 -0.84 -0.32 -33.46
C VAL A 307 0.55 0.25 -33.18
N LEU A 308 1.51 0.09 -34.10
CA LEU A 308 2.91 0.48 -33.86
C LEU A 308 3.08 2.00 -33.78
N ALA A 309 2.41 2.74 -34.68
CA ALA A 309 2.42 4.20 -34.68
C ALA A 309 1.73 4.78 -33.43
N VAL A 310 0.65 4.14 -32.99
CA VAL A 310 -0.08 4.48 -31.78
C VAL A 310 0.76 4.16 -30.55
N LEU A 311 1.37 2.97 -30.41
CA LEU A 311 2.27 2.67 -29.28
C LEU A 311 3.40 3.70 -29.12
N ILE A 312 4.02 4.13 -30.23
CA ILE A 312 5.06 5.15 -30.20
C ILE A 312 4.49 6.53 -29.83
N GLY A 313 3.44 6.99 -30.51
CA GLY A 313 2.82 8.30 -30.23
C GLY A 313 2.23 8.40 -28.83
N LEU A 314 1.62 7.33 -28.34
CA LEU A 314 1.11 7.20 -26.97
C LEU A 314 2.22 7.17 -25.94
N GLY A 315 3.32 6.48 -26.24
CA GLY A 315 4.49 6.49 -25.40
C GLY A 315 4.99 7.93 -25.17
N PHE A 316 5.03 8.77 -26.21
CA PHE A 316 5.36 10.17 -26.05
C PHE A 316 4.32 10.96 -25.24
N LEU A 317 3.02 10.68 -25.42
CA LEU A 317 1.94 11.38 -24.72
C LEU A 317 1.82 10.99 -23.23
N LYS A 318 2.09 9.72 -22.89
CA LYS A 318 1.97 9.20 -21.52
C LYS A 318 3.16 9.58 -20.63
N LEU A 319 4.37 9.63 -21.20
CA LEU A 319 5.61 9.90 -20.46
C LEU A 319 5.57 11.16 -19.58
N PRO A 320 5.07 12.33 -20.04
CA PRO A 320 4.98 13.51 -19.17
C PRO A 320 3.97 13.31 -18.02
N ILE A 321 2.87 12.59 -18.26
CA ILE A 321 1.84 12.32 -17.24
C ILE A 321 2.40 11.38 -16.17
N GLU A 322 3.03 10.28 -16.58
CA GLU A 322 3.68 9.32 -15.66
C GLU A 322 4.82 9.98 -14.87
N ARG A 323 5.63 10.83 -15.52
CA ARG A 323 6.69 11.57 -14.83
C ARG A 323 6.12 12.53 -13.78
N ASN A 324 5.06 13.27 -14.12
CA ASN A 324 4.41 14.18 -13.17
C ASN A 324 3.74 13.42 -12.01
N LEU A 325 3.14 12.25 -12.27
CA LEU A 325 2.59 11.40 -11.23
C LEU A 325 3.69 10.84 -10.34
N ALA A 326 4.82 10.40 -10.91
CA ALA A 326 5.97 9.95 -10.14
C ALA A 326 6.59 11.08 -9.30
N GLU A 327 6.61 12.32 -9.81
CA GLU A 327 7.01 13.50 -9.02
C GLU A 327 6.04 13.77 -7.88
N LEU A 328 4.73 13.69 -8.12
CA LEU A 328 3.72 13.87 -7.09
C LEU A 328 3.82 12.79 -6.01
N HIS A 329 3.98 11.52 -6.41
CA HIS A 329 4.25 10.42 -5.49
C HIS A 329 5.51 10.70 -4.64
N ARG A 330 6.58 11.23 -5.24
CA ARG A 330 7.79 11.63 -4.48
C ARG A 330 7.55 12.79 -3.50
N GLN A 331 6.75 13.79 -3.89
CA GLN A 331 6.43 14.95 -3.05
C GLN A 331 5.50 14.59 -1.88
N GLU A 332 4.50 13.75 -2.16
CA GLU A 332 3.55 13.21 -1.19
C GLU A 332 4.11 11.99 -0.44
N HIS A 333 5.42 11.73 -0.60
CA HIS A 333 6.15 10.67 0.10
C HIS A 333 5.67 9.23 -0.21
N PHE A 334 4.86 8.99 -1.24
CA PHE A 334 4.62 7.67 -1.83
C PHE A 334 5.88 7.18 -2.58
N ARG A 335 6.97 6.91 -1.85
CA ARG A 335 8.22 6.38 -2.44
C ARG A 335 8.14 4.87 -2.53
N GLY A 336 8.23 4.35 -3.76
CA GLY A 336 8.54 2.95 -4.01
C GLY A 336 9.88 2.58 -3.36
N VAL A 337 10.07 1.30 -3.04
CA VAL A 337 11.33 0.80 -2.50
C VAL A 337 12.42 0.94 -3.55
N GLU A 338 13.56 1.49 -3.14
CA GLU A 338 14.78 1.45 -3.95
C GLU A 338 15.23 -0.01 -4.07
N PHE A 339 14.92 -0.66 -5.21
CA PHE A 339 15.46 -1.99 -5.47
C PHE A 339 16.90 -1.84 -5.97
N ASN A 340 17.83 -2.27 -5.13
CA ASN A 340 19.21 -2.52 -5.54
C ASN A 340 19.43 -4.02 -5.82
N LEU A 341 20.47 -4.37 -6.57
CA LEU A 341 20.88 -5.77 -6.77
C LEU A 341 21.13 -6.50 -5.44
N ASP A 342 21.59 -5.74 -4.45
CA ASP A 342 21.70 -6.13 -3.04
C ASP A 342 20.38 -6.70 -2.48
N LEU A 343 19.22 -6.18 -2.90
CA LEU A 343 17.90 -6.64 -2.45
C LEU A 343 17.58 -8.05 -2.95
N ARG A 344 18.02 -8.42 -4.16
CA ARG A 344 17.82 -9.78 -4.70
C ARG A 344 18.67 -10.81 -3.96
N GLU A 345 19.92 -10.45 -3.65
CA GLU A 345 20.80 -11.30 -2.83
C GLU A 345 20.26 -11.46 -1.41
N LYS A 346 19.67 -10.39 -0.87
CA LYS A 346 19.08 -10.33 0.47
C LYS A 346 17.74 -11.09 0.59
N LEU A 347 16.83 -10.96 -0.36
CA LEU A 347 15.48 -11.56 -0.29
C LEU A 347 15.39 -12.98 -0.86
N GLY A 348 16.42 -13.46 -1.57
CA GLY A 348 16.34 -14.68 -2.37
C GLY A 348 15.39 -14.54 -3.57
N GLN A 349 15.34 -15.58 -4.41
CA GLN A 349 14.63 -15.52 -5.70
C GLN A 349 13.11 -15.35 -5.56
N LEU A 350 12.49 -16.02 -4.58
CA LEU A 350 11.04 -15.94 -4.33
C LEU A 350 10.62 -14.61 -3.71
N GLY A 351 11.40 -14.10 -2.73
CA GLY A 351 11.13 -12.81 -2.10
C GLY A 351 11.32 -11.64 -3.08
N PHE A 352 12.29 -11.74 -3.98
CA PHE A 352 12.50 -10.75 -5.04
C PHE A 352 11.33 -10.73 -6.04
N VAL A 353 10.88 -11.89 -6.53
CA VAL A 353 9.74 -11.96 -7.49
C VAL A 353 8.45 -11.44 -6.86
N ALA A 354 8.18 -11.78 -5.60
CA ALA A 354 7.00 -11.30 -4.88
C ALA A 354 7.08 -9.78 -4.61
N ALA A 355 8.26 -9.25 -4.31
CA ALA A 355 8.45 -7.82 -4.15
C ALA A 355 8.17 -7.04 -5.45
N LEU A 356 8.43 -7.64 -6.60
CA LEU A 356 8.26 -7.03 -7.92
C LEU A 356 6.85 -7.12 -8.48
N SER A 357 5.95 -7.87 -7.86
CA SER A 357 4.63 -8.17 -8.45
C SER A 357 3.45 -7.59 -7.65
N GLY A 358 3.74 -6.74 -6.67
CA GLY A 358 2.75 -6.10 -5.78
C GLY A 358 2.45 -6.89 -4.50
N PHE A 359 3.33 -7.80 -4.08
CA PHE A 359 3.14 -8.68 -2.90
C PHE A 359 4.10 -8.33 -1.75
N ARG A 360 4.74 -7.17 -1.80
CA ARG A 360 5.76 -6.76 -0.82
C ARG A 360 5.27 -6.85 0.61
N ALA A 361 4.02 -6.42 0.82
CA ALA A 361 3.36 -6.45 2.10
C ALA A 361 3.23 -7.85 2.70
N ILE A 362 2.61 -8.76 1.95
CA ILE A 362 2.42 -10.16 2.36
C ILE A 362 3.76 -10.84 2.67
N VAL A 363 4.79 -10.56 1.87
CA VAL A 363 6.13 -11.10 2.12
C VAL A 363 6.74 -10.50 3.39
N ALA A 364 6.58 -9.20 3.61
CA ALA A 364 7.07 -8.53 4.81
C ALA A 364 6.40 -9.13 6.06
N ASP A 365 5.10 -9.36 6.05
CA ASP A 365 4.36 -10.00 7.15
C ASP A 365 4.83 -11.44 7.39
N GLY A 366 5.01 -12.22 6.33
CA GLY A 366 5.54 -13.59 6.44
C GLY A 366 6.95 -13.64 7.01
N LEU A 367 7.81 -12.68 6.64
CA LEU A 367 9.15 -12.53 7.21
C LEU A 367 9.08 -12.03 8.66
N PHE A 368 8.11 -11.18 9.00
CA PHE A 368 7.89 -10.70 10.36
C PHE A 368 7.51 -11.83 11.31
N LEU A 369 6.62 -12.74 10.88
CA LEU A 369 6.31 -13.96 11.63
C LEU A 369 7.56 -14.83 11.84
N GLN A 370 8.40 -14.99 10.81
CA GLN A 370 9.68 -15.71 10.94
C GLN A 370 10.66 -15.00 11.89
N ALA A 371 10.66 -13.66 11.90
CA ALA A 371 11.51 -12.87 12.79
C ALA A 371 11.09 -13.07 14.25
N TYR A 372 9.79 -13.22 14.51
CA TYR A 372 9.27 -13.56 15.83
C TYR A 372 9.72 -14.96 16.29
N THR A 373 9.64 -15.96 15.43
CA THR A 373 10.21 -17.29 15.75
C THR A 373 11.72 -17.24 15.99
N ALA A 374 12.46 -16.44 15.22
CA ALA A 374 13.89 -16.25 15.44
C ALA A 374 14.19 -15.55 16.79
N TRP A 375 13.33 -14.62 17.20
CA TRP A 375 13.39 -14.00 18.53
C TRP A 375 13.17 -15.02 19.66
N GLU A 376 12.13 -15.86 19.55
CA GLU A 376 11.83 -16.91 20.53
C GLU A 376 13.00 -17.90 20.69
N ASN A 377 13.66 -18.24 19.58
CA ASN A 377 14.82 -19.12 19.56
C ASN A 377 16.14 -18.40 19.91
N THR A 378 16.11 -17.10 20.24
CA THR A 378 17.30 -16.26 20.52
C THR A 378 18.32 -16.16 19.36
N GLU A 379 17.86 -16.33 18.12
CA GLU A 379 18.65 -16.25 16.89
C GLU A 379 18.84 -14.78 16.43
N TRP A 380 19.52 -13.95 17.24
CA TRP A 380 19.63 -12.50 17.04
C TRP A 380 20.17 -12.09 15.66
N GLY A 381 21.15 -12.82 15.13
CA GLY A 381 21.73 -12.57 13.80
C GLY A 381 20.74 -12.82 12.67
N ARG A 382 19.96 -13.91 12.74
CA ARG A 382 18.89 -14.20 11.76
C ARG A 382 17.79 -13.16 11.85
N MET A 383 17.38 -12.81 13.06
CA MET A 383 16.36 -11.80 13.31
C MET A 383 16.78 -10.43 12.74
N LEU A 384 18.05 -10.02 12.91
CA LEU A 384 18.59 -8.81 12.30
C LEU A 384 18.46 -8.82 10.76
N LEU A 385 18.80 -9.93 10.11
CA LEU A 385 18.67 -10.06 8.65
C LEU A 385 17.20 -9.97 8.21
N LEU A 386 16.30 -10.69 8.89
CA LEU A 386 14.87 -10.65 8.61
C LEU A 386 14.32 -9.22 8.75
N PHE A 387 14.64 -8.49 9.82
CA PHE A 387 14.19 -7.10 9.98
C PHE A 387 14.77 -6.14 8.94
N ARG A 388 16.01 -6.36 8.48
CA ARG A 388 16.54 -5.60 7.33
C ARG A 388 15.71 -5.84 6.08
N HIS A 389 15.29 -7.08 5.81
CA HIS A 389 14.42 -7.39 4.68
C HIS A 389 13.02 -6.77 4.84
N ILE A 390 12.40 -6.95 6.00
CA ILE A 390 11.07 -6.43 6.33
C ILE A 390 11.02 -4.90 6.16
N THR A 391 11.95 -4.18 6.78
CA THR A 391 12.03 -2.70 6.70
C THR A 391 12.40 -2.21 5.31
N THR A 392 13.04 -3.04 4.49
CA THR A 392 13.27 -2.70 3.08
C THR A 392 12.05 -3.00 2.22
N LEU A 393 11.25 -4.01 2.53
CA LEU A 393 10.02 -4.34 1.79
C LEU A 393 8.88 -3.36 2.10
N GLN A 394 8.75 -2.95 3.35
CA GLN A 394 7.74 -2.00 3.82
C GLN A 394 8.41 -0.88 4.65
N PRO A 395 9.11 0.08 3.99
CA PRO A 395 9.81 1.16 4.69
C PRO A 395 8.87 2.16 5.36
N ARG A 396 7.58 2.17 4.98
CA ARG A 396 6.55 3.07 5.52
C ARG A 396 5.92 2.59 6.83
N VAL A 397 6.13 1.31 7.16
CA VAL A 397 5.52 0.70 8.34
C VAL A 397 6.41 0.96 9.54
N MET A 398 6.02 1.97 10.31
CA MET A 398 6.72 2.44 11.50
C MET A 398 7.02 1.32 12.50
N LEU A 399 6.05 0.43 12.69
CA LEU A 399 6.16 -0.63 13.67
C LEU A 399 7.33 -1.56 13.40
N PHE A 400 7.63 -1.87 12.14
CA PHE A 400 8.78 -2.70 11.81
C PHE A 400 10.12 -2.06 12.20
N TRP A 401 10.22 -0.74 12.07
CA TRP A 401 11.40 0.01 12.49
C TRP A 401 11.54 0.03 14.01
N ASP A 402 10.47 0.35 14.74
CA ASP A 402 10.49 0.42 16.21
C ASP A 402 10.72 -0.97 16.82
N THR A 403 10.04 -2.02 16.34
CA THR A 403 10.22 -3.39 16.83
C THR A 403 11.65 -3.89 16.56
N ALA A 404 12.21 -3.65 15.37
CA ALA A 404 13.59 -4.00 15.08
C ALA A 404 14.56 -3.27 16.02
N ALA A 405 14.36 -1.96 16.18
CA ALA A 405 15.21 -1.13 17.02
C ALA A 405 15.17 -1.54 18.49
N TRP A 406 13.98 -1.81 19.02
CA TRP A 406 13.78 -2.33 20.37
C TRP A 406 14.54 -3.67 20.48
N HIS A 407 14.18 -4.69 19.71
CA HIS A 407 14.84 -5.99 19.85
C HIS A 407 16.37 -5.95 19.76
N MET A 408 16.96 -5.09 18.91
CA MET A 408 18.40 -4.85 18.91
C MET A 408 18.86 -4.19 20.23
N ALA A 409 18.32 -3.02 20.57
CA ALA A 409 18.86 -2.13 21.59
C ALA A 409 18.51 -2.50 23.05
N TRP A 410 17.53 -3.37 23.33
CA TRP A 410 17.47 -3.99 24.67
C TRP A 410 17.46 -5.53 24.69
N ASN A 411 16.81 -6.26 23.79
CA ASN A 411 16.77 -7.73 23.94
C ASN A 411 18.13 -8.36 23.58
N ALA A 412 18.58 -8.15 22.34
CA ALA A 412 19.85 -8.68 21.86
C ALA A 412 21.05 -8.11 22.63
N SER A 413 21.01 -6.81 22.94
CA SER A 413 22.08 -6.15 23.70
C SER A 413 22.23 -6.68 25.13
N VAL A 414 21.12 -7.04 25.81
CA VAL A 414 21.15 -7.64 27.15
C VAL A 414 21.60 -9.10 27.05
N ALA A 415 21.13 -9.84 26.06
CA ALA A 415 21.60 -11.20 25.80
C ALA A 415 23.13 -11.23 25.54
N ALA A 416 23.65 -10.29 24.75
CA ALA A 416 25.09 -10.16 24.49
C ALA A 416 25.89 -9.82 25.75
N MET A 417 25.33 -9.00 26.65
CA MET A 417 25.96 -8.68 27.93
C MET A 417 25.95 -9.87 28.88
N ASN A 418 24.93 -10.73 28.81
CA ASN A 418 24.74 -11.88 29.69
C ASN A 418 25.28 -13.20 29.10
N ASP A 419 25.93 -13.15 27.94
CA ASP A 419 26.47 -14.34 27.27
C ASP A 419 27.54 -15.03 28.12
N GLN A 420 27.23 -16.23 28.61
CA GLN A 420 28.13 -17.02 29.45
C GLN A 420 29.27 -17.67 28.63
N ASN A 421 29.10 -17.80 27.31
CA ASN A 421 30.12 -18.37 26.44
C ASN A 421 31.27 -17.39 26.16
N GLN A 422 31.06 -16.10 26.45
CA GLN A 422 32.07 -15.06 26.30
C GLN A 422 32.62 -14.61 27.66
N PRO A 423 33.73 -15.20 28.15
CA PRO A 423 34.26 -14.89 29.48
C PRO A 423 34.78 -13.45 29.59
N ARG A 424 35.18 -12.81 28.48
CA ARG A 424 35.75 -11.45 28.48
C ARG A 424 34.66 -10.38 28.55
N LEU A 425 34.56 -9.69 29.68
CA LEU A 425 33.61 -8.57 29.87
C LEU A 425 33.77 -7.48 28.80
N ALA A 426 35.00 -7.13 28.41
CA ALA A 426 35.23 -6.11 27.38
C ALA A 426 34.59 -6.47 26.03
N LEU A 427 34.59 -7.75 25.64
CA LEU A 427 33.96 -8.21 24.40
C LEU A 427 32.42 -8.22 24.52
N ARG A 428 31.87 -8.56 25.69
CA ARG A 428 30.43 -8.46 25.97
C ARG A 428 29.94 -7.01 25.93
N VAL A 429 30.69 -6.08 26.53
CA VAL A 429 30.42 -4.64 26.46
C VAL A 429 30.50 -4.13 25.02
N LYS A 430 31.50 -4.57 24.24
CA LYS A 430 31.62 -4.20 22.83
C LYS A 430 30.40 -4.68 22.03
N ALA A 431 30.03 -5.96 22.16
CA ALA A 431 28.87 -6.53 21.47
C ALA A 431 27.56 -5.83 21.86
N GLN A 432 27.38 -5.52 23.14
CA GLN A 432 26.22 -4.75 23.60
C GLN A 432 26.15 -3.37 22.92
N ARG A 433 27.27 -2.65 22.83
CA ARG A 433 27.33 -1.34 22.16
C ARG A 433 27.08 -1.45 20.66
N GLU A 434 27.52 -2.52 20.00
CA GLU A 434 27.20 -2.79 18.59
C GLU A 434 25.68 -2.93 18.40
N TYR A 435 25.00 -3.66 19.29
CA TYR A 435 23.54 -3.77 19.26
C TYR A 435 22.80 -2.45 19.53
N PHE A 436 23.33 -1.59 20.40
CA PHE A 436 22.80 -0.22 20.54
C PHE A 436 22.92 0.56 19.23
N GLY A 437 24.08 0.45 18.55
CA GLY A 437 24.31 1.05 17.24
C GLY A 437 23.35 0.53 16.17
N LEU A 438 23.07 -0.78 16.15
CA LEU A 438 22.09 -1.37 15.23
C LEU A 438 20.67 -0.85 15.49
N GLY A 439 20.24 -0.77 16.75
CA GLY A 439 18.93 -0.22 17.07
C GLY A 439 18.80 1.25 16.69
N LYS A 440 19.86 2.02 16.91
CA LYS A 440 19.95 3.41 16.46
C LYS A 440 19.85 3.53 14.93
N ASP A 441 20.58 2.72 14.18
CA ASP A 441 20.54 2.69 12.71
C ASP A 441 19.13 2.42 12.17
N PHE A 442 18.40 1.46 12.75
CA PHE A 442 17.01 1.22 12.37
C PHE A 442 16.13 2.46 12.61
N LEU A 443 16.26 3.16 13.74
CA LEU A 443 15.46 4.36 14.00
C LEU A 443 15.84 5.52 13.08
N GLU A 444 17.13 5.76 12.81
CA GLU A 444 17.57 6.82 11.90
C GLU A 444 17.10 6.56 10.46
N ARG A 445 17.20 5.31 9.97
CA ARG A 445 16.65 4.92 8.66
C ARG A 445 15.12 4.96 8.66
N GLY A 446 14.47 4.60 9.77
CA GLY A 446 13.03 4.71 9.95
C GLY A 446 12.54 6.16 9.82
N ILE A 447 13.20 7.10 10.50
CA ILE A 447 12.92 8.54 10.43
C ILE A 447 13.17 9.06 9.01
N LYS A 448 14.25 8.64 8.35
CA LYS A 448 14.52 9.03 6.95
C LYS A 448 13.39 8.62 6.01
N ASN A 449 12.78 7.45 6.23
CA ASN A 449 11.65 6.97 5.43
C ASN A 449 10.30 7.56 5.88
N ASN A 450 10.16 7.94 7.15
CA ASN A 450 8.91 8.42 7.77
C ASN A 450 9.16 9.69 8.60
N PRO A 451 9.52 10.82 7.97
CA PRO A 451 9.93 12.05 8.68
C PRO A 451 8.78 12.75 9.41
N ASP A 452 7.55 12.41 9.06
CA ASP A 452 6.30 12.95 9.59
C ASP A 452 5.77 12.18 10.81
N ARG A 453 6.43 11.09 11.23
CA ARG A 453 5.94 10.21 12.30
C ARG A 453 6.63 10.50 13.64
N PRO A 454 5.92 11.08 14.64
CA PRO A 454 6.52 11.47 15.92
C PRO A 454 7.04 10.28 16.73
N ASP A 455 6.41 9.10 16.66
CA ASP A 455 6.78 7.97 17.52
C ASP A 455 8.21 7.45 17.23
N LEU A 456 8.73 7.59 16.01
CA LEU A 456 10.13 7.22 15.71
C LEU A 456 11.14 8.18 16.34
N TYR A 457 10.80 9.47 16.39
CA TYR A 457 11.61 10.46 17.11
C TYR A 457 11.56 10.21 18.62
N GLU A 458 10.38 9.88 19.17
CA GLU A 458 10.20 9.46 20.57
C GLU A 458 11.07 8.22 20.89
N ALA A 459 10.99 7.17 20.05
CA ALA A 459 11.76 5.95 20.24
C ALA A 459 13.28 6.20 20.20
N LEU A 460 13.74 7.09 19.31
CA LEU A 460 15.15 7.48 19.23
C LEU A 460 15.57 8.30 20.45
N ALA A 461 14.74 9.21 20.92
CA ALA A 461 14.97 9.96 22.15
C ALA A 461 15.08 9.03 23.37
N ARG A 462 14.20 8.03 23.48
CA ARG A 462 14.24 7.01 24.53
C ARG A 462 15.54 6.19 24.47
N LEU A 463 16.00 5.81 23.29
CA LEU A 463 17.25 5.09 23.10
C LEU A 463 18.46 5.94 23.53
N TYR A 464 18.51 7.23 23.18
CA TYR A 464 19.57 8.14 23.64
C TYR A 464 19.57 8.31 25.16
N LYS A 465 18.40 8.54 25.74
CA LYS A 465 18.21 8.65 27.19
C LYS A 465 18.65 7.38 27.93
N GLU A 466 18.13 6.23 27.54
CA GLU A 466 18.27 5.01 28.32
C GLU A 466 19.62 4.31 28.10
N LYS A 467 20.07 4.25 26.85
CA LYS A 467 21.25 3.46 26.44
C LYS A 467 22.53 4.27 26.37
N TYR A 468 22.44 5.48 25.81
CA TYR A 468 23.61 6.36 25.66
C TYR A 468 23.79 7.33 26.82
N LYS A 469 22.76 7.52 27.67
CA LYS A 469 22.71 8.54 28.72
C LYS A 469 22.98 9.95 28.19
N ASP A 470 22.61 10.18 26.94
CA ASP A 470 22.79 11.44 26.23
C ASP A 470 21.48 12.24 26.34
N HIS A 471 21.37 12.99 27.44
CA HIS A 471 20.18 13.78 27.76
C HIS A 471 19.97 14.94 26.78
N GLU A 472 21.04 15.49 26.22
CA GLU A 472 20.96 16.58 25.26
C GLU A 472 20.29 16.12 23.97
N ARG A 473 20.79 15.04 23.36
CA ARG A 473 20.16 14.48 22.16
C ARG A 473 18.76 13.94 22.45
N ALA A 474 18.53 13.32 23.61
CA ALA A 474 17.20 12.89 23.98
C ALA A 474 16.22 14.08 24.01
N SER A 475 16.61 15.20 24.62
CA SER A 475 15.81 16.43 24.65
C SER A 475 15.49 16.96 23.24
N GLU A 476 16.47 16.97 22.35
CA GLU A 476 16.30 17.40 20.96
C GLU A 476 15.33 16.52 20.19
N PHE A 477 15.44 15.19 20.30
CA PHE A 477 14.57 14.27 19.58
C PHE A 477 13.14 14.27 20.15
N TYR A 478 12.95 14.42 21.46
CA TYR A 478 11.61 14.67 22.02
C TYR A 478 11.02 16.00 21.54
N ALA A 479 11.84 17.06 21.40
CA ALA A 479 11.37 18.34 20.86
C ALA A 479 10.94 18.19 19.38
N LYS A 480 11.70 17.44 18.58
CA LYS A 480 11.33 17.11 17.19
C LYS A 480 10.03 16.32 17.12
N ALA A 481 9.86 15.31 17.98
CA ALA A 481 8.61 14.56 18.07
C ALA A 481 7.44 15.50 18.40
N ALA A 482 7.58 16.32 19.43
CA ALA A 482 6.55 17.26 19.90
C ALA A 482 6.13 18.33 18.88
N ALA A 483 6.99 18.64 17.90
CA ALA A 483 6.70 19.61 16.85
C ALA A 483 5.84 19.04 15.71
N LEU A 484 5.72 17.71 15.61
CA LEU A 484 4.98 17.04 14.55
C LEU A 484 3.48 16.90 14.88
N PRO A 485 2.60 16.91 13.86
CA PRO A 485 1.19 16.61 14.05
C PRO A 485 0.99 15.19 14.61
N GLY A 486 0.06 15.02 15.56
CA GLY A 486 -0.21 13.72 16.18
C GLY A 486 0.80 13.30 17.27
N ALA A 487 1.74 14.18 17.64
CA ALA A 487 2.64 13.94 18.75
C ALA A 487 1.88 13.74 20.07
N ARG A 488 2.47 12.95 20.97
CA ARG A 488 1.84 12.67 22.26
C ARG A 488 2.00 13.89 23.16
N PRO A 489 0.99 14.23 24.01
CA PRO A 489 1.07 15.41 24.86
C PRO A 489 2.31 15.45 25.77
N PHE A 490 2.86 14.28 26.13
CA PHE A 490 4.01 14.20 27.01
C PHE A 490 5.35 14.50 26.31
N ASP A 491 5.44 14.48 24.98
CA ASP A 491 6.73 14.67 24.25
C ASP A 491 7.35 16.04 24.57
N LYS A 492 6.51 17.09 24.67
CA LYS A 492 6.93 18.43 25.10
C LYS A 492 7.56 18.42 26.49
N ARG A 493 6.92 17.71 27.43
CA ARG A 493 7.39 17.59 28.81
C ARG A 493 8.70 16.81 28.87
N PHE A 494 8.80 15.71 28.14
CA PHE A 494 10.01 14.89 28.13
C PHE A 494 11.19 15.65 27.53
N SER A 495 10.99 16.47 26.49
CA SER A 495 12.04 17.37 26.01
C SER A 495 12.56 18.30 27.11
N ALA A 496 11.67 18.93 27.87
CA ALA A 496 12.02 19.85 28.95
C ALA A 496 12.66 19.12 30.16
N TYR A 497 12.19 17.91 30.49
CA TYR A 497 12.77 17.08 31.54
C TYR A 497 14.19 16.67 31.19
N GLU A 498 14.42 16.13 30.00
CA GLU A 498 15.76 15.70 29.59
C GLU A 498 16.72 16.89 29.53
N LEU A 499 16.27 18.06 29.05
CA LEU A 499 17.08 19.28 29.03
C LEU A 499 17.55 19.71 30.42
N SER A 500 16.70 19.52 31.43
CA SER A 500 17.04 19.91 32.81
C SER A 500 18.18 19.08 33.41
N TYR A 501 18.52 17.92 32.83
CA TYR A 501 19.65 17.09 33.24
C TYR A 501 20.97 17.48 32.54
N CYS A 502 20.93 18.36 31.53
CA CYS A 502 22.11 18.84 30.81
C CYS A 502 22.84 19.94 31.60
N GLU A 503 24.12 19.75 31.88
CA GLU A 503 24.96 20.79 32.48
C GLU A 503 25.17 21.96 31.50
N GLY A 504 25.04 23.20 31.98
CA GLY A 504 25.20 24.42 31.17
C GLY A 504 23.93 24.87 30.43
N ARG A 505 22.83 24.11 30.47
CA ARG A 505 21.54 24.45 29.84
C ARG A 505 20.41 24.65 30.86
N GLU A 506 20.75 24.88 32.12
CA GLU A 506 19.80 24.97 33.24
C GLU A 506 18.79 26.12 33.06
N ARG A 507 19.25 27.28 32.56
CA ARG A 507 18.38 28.45 32.35
C ARG A 507 17.34 28.18 31.27
N GLU A 508 17.77 27.59 30.15
CA GLU A 508 16.89 27.20 29.06
C GLU A 508 15.88 26.13 29.52
N ALA A 509 16.33 25.14 30.29
CA ALA A 509 15.46 24.13 30.88
C ALA A 509 14.40 24.75 31.82
N TYR A 510 14.81 25.70 32.66
CA TYR A 510 13.92 26.42 33.55
C TYR A 510 12.83 27.16 32.77
N GLU A 511 13.21 27.90 31.74
CA GLU A 511 12.27 28.66 30.89
C GLU A 511 11.26 27.74 30.18
N ARG A 512 11.72 26.60 29.62
CA ARG A 512 10.83 25.62 29.00
C ARG A 512 9.86 24.97 29.99
N LEU A 513 10.35 24.58 31.17
CA LEU A 513 9.49 23.99 32.21
C LEU A 513 8.51 25.03 32.79
N ARG A 514 8.95 26.27 32.94
CA ARG A 514 8.11 27.37 33.41
C ARG A 514 6.99 27.68 32.43
N HIS A 515 7.28 27.72 31.13
CA HIS A 515 6.27 27.87 30.09
C HIS A 515 5.19 26.77 30.20
N LEU A 516 5.60 25.50 30.31
CA LEU A 516 4.67 24.39 30.50
C LEU A 516 3.85 24.51 31.80
N TYR A 517 4.44 24.99 32.89
CA TYR A 517 3.72 25.24 34.15
C TYR A 517 2.62 26.30 33.98
N ASP A 518 2.90 27.33 33.18
CA ASP A 518 2.00 28.46 32.93
C ASP A 518 0.87 28.12 31.92
N GLU A 519 1.02 27.07 31.10
CA GLU A 519 -0.02 26.60 30.16
C GLU A 519 -1.31 26.12 30.87
N GLY A 520 -1.21 25.60 32.10
CA GLY A 520 -2.39 25.33 32.93
C GLY A 520 -2.23 24.20 33.93
N PRO A 521 -3.27 23.93 34.74
CA PRO A 521 -3.21 22.93 35.81
C PRO A 521 -2.90 21.50 35.34
N GLN A 522 -3.25 21.14 34.10
CA GLN A 522 -3.02 19.80 33.54
C GLN A 522 -1.52 19.48 33.36
N GLU A 523 -0.70 20.50 33.13
CA GLU A 523 0.75 20.36 32.94
C GLU A 523 1.53 20.39 34.27
N ARG A 524 0.87 20.73 35.39
CA ARG A 524 1.47 20.82 36.74
C ARG A 524 1.67 19.45 37.39
N LEU A 525 2.31 18.54 36.66
CA LEU A 525 2.63 17.20 37.10
C LEU A 525 3.72 17.22 38.17
N PRO A 526 3.74 16.24 39.10
CA PRO A 526 4.73 16.19 40.19
C PRO A 526 6.19 16.26 39.71
N THR A 527 6.51 15.56 38.62
CA THR A 527 7.86 15.57 38.03
C THR A 527 8.25 16.95 37.53
N LEU A 528 7.34 17.67 36.86
CA LEU A 528 7.59 19.02 36.36
C LEU A 528 7.88 20.00 37.49
N ILE A 529 7.05 19.95 38.55
CA ILE A 529 7.20 20.81 39.74
C ILE A 529 8.53 20.53 40.44
N ALA A 530 8.87 19.26 40.63
CA ALA A 530 10.12 18.86 41.29
C ALA A 530 11.34 19.37 40.52
N ARG A 531 11.33 19.28 39.18
CA ARG A 531 12.43 19.78 38.34
C ARG A 531 12.49 21.31 38.31
N LEU A 532 11.34 22.00 38.29
CA LEU A 532 11.30 23.46 38.38
C LEU A 532 11.92 23.96 39.69
N LYS A 533 11.50 23.44 40.84
CA LYS A 533 12.06 23.86 42.14
C LYS A 533 13.56 23.61 42.23
N PHE A 534 14.01 22.44 41.76
CA PHE A 534 15.43 22.13 41.70
C PHE A 534 16.22 23.17 40.88
N LEU A 535 15.69 23.59 39.73
CA LEU A 535 16.32 24.62 38.90
C LEU A 535 16.22 26.02 39.53
N GLU A 536 15.12 26.35 40.21
CA GLU A 536 14.96 27.62 40.93
C GLU A 536 16.02 27.79 42.02
N ASP A 537 16.31 26.72 42.76
CA ASP A 537 17.37 26.67 43.75
C ASP A 537 18.76 26.76 43.09
N LYS A 538 19.00 25.95 42.04
CA LYS A 538 20.29 25.91 41.33
C LYS A 538 20.64 27.23 40.65
N LEU A 539 19.65 27.94 40.11
CA LEU A 539 19.81 29.21 39.40
C LEU A 539 19.71 30.44 40.32
N GLY A 540 19.37 30.26 41.60
CA GLY A 540 19.17 31.37 42.53
C GLY A 540 18.00 32.29 42.15
N ILE A 541 16.90 31.73 41.64
CA ILE A 541 15.73 32.52 41.24
C ILE A 541 15.14 33.23 42.47
N PRO A 542 14.84 34.54 42.42
CA PRO A 542 14.24 35.27 43.54
C PRO A 542 12.90 34.65 43.99
N GLN A 543 12.64 34.63 45.29
CA GLN A 543 11.45 33.98 45.88
C GLN A 543 10.13 34.44 45.24
N GLU A 544 10.05 35.72 44.84
CA GLU A 544 8.87 36.33 44.20
C GLU A 544 8.55 35.74 42.81
N GLN A 545 9.56 35.18 42.13
CA GLN A 545 9.44 34.59 40.80
C GLN A 545 9.28 33.06 40.84
N ARG A 546 9.38 32.46 42.02
CA ARG A 546 9.30 31.00 42.21
C ARG A 546 7.88 30.48 42.14
N ILE A 547 7.75 29.20 41.78
CA ILE A 547 6.45 28.52 41.86
C ILE A 547 6.02 28.33 43.33
N PRO A 548 4.70 28.39 43.65
CA PRO A 548 4.23 28.25 45.02
C PRO A 548 4.61 26.92 45.67
N ASP A 549 4.95 26.94 46.96
CA ASP A 549 5.35 25.74 47.68
C ASP A 549 4.22 24.73 47.91
N LYS A 550 2.97 25.22 47.99
CA LYS A 550 1.75 24.43 48.08
C LYS A 550 0.90 24.66 46.83
N LEU A 551 0.65 23.59 46.06
CA LEU A 551 -0.44 23.58 45.09
C LEU A 551 -1.76 23.69 45.88
N ASN A 552 -2.49 24.80 45.73
CA ASN A 552 -3.83 24.92 46.29
C ASN A 552 -4.70 23.76 45.76
N LYS A 553 -5.21 22.92 46.66
CA LYS A 553 -6.08 21.75 46.39
C LYS A 553 -7.50 22.14 45.93
N THR A 554 -7.67 23.25 45.22
CA THR A 554 -8.99 23.76 44.81
C THR A 554 -9.03 24.02 43.31
N ALA A 555 -9.26 22.94 42.57
CA ALA A 555 -10.02 22.94 41.32
C ALA A 555 -10.31 21.46 41.00
N LYS A 556 -11.48 20.99 41.45
CA LYS A 556 -12.09 19.75 40.98
C LYS A 556 -12.87 20.06 39.71
#